data_AF-A0A843SMJ8-F1
#
_entry.id   AF-A0A843SMJ8-F1
#
_cell.length_a   1.000
_cell.length_b   1.000
_cell.length_c   1.000
_cell.angle_alpha   90.00
_cell.angle_beta   90.00
_cell.angle_gamma   90.00
#
_symmetry.space_group_name_H-M   'P 1'
#
loop_
_entity.id
_entity.type
_entity.pdbx_description
1 polymer ?
#
loop_
_entity_poly.entity_id
_entity_poly.type
_entity_poly.pdbx_seq_one_letter_code
_entity_poly.pdbx_strand_id
1 'polypeptide(L)'
;MKIGPWRFTVRLRTGRLRSTIAVGLIVIALSLAGTAVRAAEVIDRVVAVVAGEIILLSDVRAARELGLVEPEGGTDPDRETLTRLIDRALMLAEVDRYAPPEPGEDAVNAALTTLRARSASTEAFSAILVRVGLEDMHLREILRQNLRIQAYLDQRFPADTDARQRELIAEWLAGLRRRAEIVDLYAAR
;
A
#
# COMPACT_ATOMS: atom_id res chain seq x y z
N MET A 1 41.23 -94.23 -20.02
CA MET A 1 42.51 -93.51 -20.28
C MET A 1 42.57 -92.29 -19.36
N LYS A 2 43.78 -91.80 -19.08
CA LYS A 2 44.22 -91.17 -17.83
C LYS A 2 44.46 -89.64 -18.05
N ILE A 3 44.28 -88.83 -16.97
CA ILE A 3 44.92 -87.54 -16.55
C ILE A 3 44.69 -86.17 -17.29
N GLY A 4 43.95 -85.25 -16.60
CA GLY A 4 44.22 -83.84 -16.16
C GLY A 4 44.57 -82.69 -17.15
N PRO A 5 44.68 -81.39 -16.74
CA PRO A 5 44.23 -80.67 -15.52
C PRO A 5 43.49 -79.31 -15.79
N TRP A 6 43.18 -78.57 -14.71
CA TRP A 6 42.41 -77.30 -14.62
C TRP A 6 43.07 -76.05 -15.25
N ARG A 7 42.26 -75.09 -15.76
CA ARG A 7 42.52 -73.63 -15.67
C ARG A 7 41.35 -72.72 -16.13
N PHE A 8 41.10 -71.67 -15.34
CA PHE A 8 40.08 -70.62 -15.47
C PHE A 8 40.36 -69.63 -16.62
N THR A 9 39.31 -69.07 -17.23
CA THR A 9 39.23 -67.62 -17.51
C THR A 9 37.77 -67.16 -17.61
N VAL A 10 37.36 -66.29 -16.69
CA VAL A 10 36.19 -65.42 -16.81
C VAL A 10 36.49 -64.38 -17.88
N ARG A 11 35.55 -64.15 -18.81
CA ARG A 11 35.55 -62.97 -19.66
C ARG A 11 34.15 -62.35 -19.64
N LEU A 12 33.90 -61.52 -18.62
CA LEU A 12 32.75 -60.62 -18.62
C LEU A 12 33.02 -59.54 -19.68
N ARG A 13 32.25 -59.59 -20.76
CA ARG A 13 32.26 -58.57 -21.81
C ARG A 13 31.24 -57.49 -21.39
N THR A 14 31.73 -56.39 -20.84
CA THR A 14 30.94 -55.23 -20.46
C THR A 14 30.42 -54.51 -21.72
N GLY A 15 29.13 -54.67 -22.01
CA GLY A 15 28.41 -53.93 -23.05
C GLY A 15 27.74 -52.69 -22.47
N ARG A 16 28.31 -51.51 -22.75
CA ARG A 16 27.79 -50.18 -22.44
C ARG A 16 26.43 -49.95 -23.11
N LEU A 17 25.31 -50.07 -22.38
CA LEU A 17 23.99 -49.72 -22.94
C LEU A 17 23.01 -49.18 -21.89
N ARG A 18 23.47 -48.29 -20.99
CA ARG A 18 22.63 -47.73 -19.91
C ARG A 18 22.50 -46.20 -19.87
N SER A 19 23.27 -45.47 -20.68
CA SER A 19 23.40 -44.01 -20.48
C SER A 19 22.42 -43.13 -21.26
N THR A 20 21.75 -43.62 -22.31
CA THR A 20 20.88 -42.78 -23.15
C THR A 20 19.44 -42.71 -22.67
N ILE A 21 18.93 -43.76 -22.01
CA ILE A 21 17.55 -43.80 -21.50
C ILE A 21 17.39 -42.93 -20.24
N ALA A 22 18.45 -42.85 -19.41
CA ALA A 22 18.43 -42.06 -18.18
C ALA A 22 18.36 -40.54 -18.43
N VAL A 23 18.97 -40.05 -19.51
CA VAL A 23 18.98 -38.61 -19.84
C VAL A 23 17.62 -38.14 -20.37
N GLY A 24 16.95 -38.96 -21.20
CA GLY A 24 15.62 -38.64 -21.73
C GLY A 24 14.53 -38.53 -20.66
N LEU A 25 14.57 -39.39 -19.63
CA LEU A 25 13.61 -39.35 -18.52
C LEU A 25 13.83 -38.15 -17.58
N ILE A 26 15.07 -37.70 -17.41
CA ILE A 26 15.39 -36.51 -16.59
C ILE A 26 14.92 -35.23 -17.27
N VAL A 27 15.03 -35.13 -18.61
CA VAL A 27 14.55 -33.96 -19.36
C VAL A 27 13.01 -33.89 -19.35
N ILE A 28 12.31 -35.02 -19.50
CA ILE A 28 10.84 -35.08 -19.43
C ILE A 28 10.33 -34.74 -18.01
N ALA A 29 10.99 -35.24 -16.97
CA ALA A 29 10.65 -34.93 -15.58
C ALA A 29 10.91 -33.46 -15.20
N LEU A 30 11.92 -32.81 -15.79
CA LEU A 30 12.16 -31.37 -15.61
C LEU A 30 11.13 -30.50 -16.35
N SER A 31 10.61 -30.95 -17.48
CA SER A 31 9.56 -30.23 -18.22
C SER A 31 8.15 -30.35 -17.62
N LEU A 32 7.88 -31.36 -16.79
CA LEU A 32 6.62 -31.45 -16.00
C LEU A 32 6.66 -30.65 -14.69
N ALA A 33 7.81 -30.11 -14.30
CA ALA A 33 7.93 -29.23 -13.13
C ALA A 33 7.63 -27.75 -13.46
N GLY A 34 7.28 -27.45 -14.71
CA GLY A 34 6.86 -26.13 -15.16
C GLY A 34 5.38 -25.87 -14.85
N THR A 35 5.11 -24.69 -14.29
CA THR A 35 3.80 -24.06 -14.04
C THR A 35 3.03 -24.44 -12.77
N ALA A 36 3.72 -24.51 -11.62
CA ALA A 36 3.12 -23.93 -10.42
C ALA A 36 3.47 -22.43 -10.39
N VAL A 37 2.82 -21.63 -11.24
CA VAL A 37 2.71 -20.19 -10.96
C VAL A 37 1.86 -20.13 -9.70
N ARG A 38 2.50 -20.10 -8.53
CA ARG A 38 1.81 -19.66 -7.32
C ARG A 38 1.35 -18.25 -7.63
N ALA A 39 0.04 -18.05 -7.76
CA ALA A 39 -0.54 -16.72 -7.87
C ALA A 39 0.10 -15.89 -6.75
N ALA A 40 0.83 -14.84 -7.12
CA ALA A 40 1.41 -13.95 -6.13
C ALA A 40 0.26 -13.43 -5.28
N GLU A 41 0.35 -13.65 -3.97
CA GLU A 41 -0.64 -13.15 -3.04
C GLU A 41 -0.54 -11.63 -3.02
N VAL A 42 -1.58 -10.95 -3.53
CA VAL A 42 -1.69 -9.50 -3.45
C VAL A 42 -2.09 -9.16 -2.02
N ILE A 43 -1.10 -8.76 -1.21
CA ILE A 43 -1.31 -8.38 0.19
C ILE A 43 -2.12 -7.08 0.25
N ASP A 44 -1.67 -6.06 -0.47
CA ASP A 44 -2.38 -4.79 -0.61
C ASP A 44 -2.15 -4.16 -1.99
N ARG A 45 -3.15 -3.42 -2.47
CA ARG A 45 -3.13 -2.80 -3.80
C ARG A 45 -2.73 -1.34 -3.68
N VAL A 46 -1.74 -0.93 -4.47
CA VAL A 46 -1.51 0.49 -4.76
C VAL A 46 -2.66 1.00 -5.62
N VAL A 47 -3.30 2.09 -5.18
CA VAL A 47 -4.42 2.72 -5.89
C VAL A 47 -4.04 4.09 -6.45
N ALA A 48 -3.02 4.75 -5.91
CA ALA A 48 -2.42 5.92 -6.53
C ALA A 48 -0.96 6.09 -6.11
N VAL A 49 -0.19 6.81 -6.93
CA VAL A 49 1.09 7.41 -6.54
C VAL A 49 0.99 8.92 -6.77
N VAL A 50 1.28 9.72 -5.74
CA VAL A 50 1.04 11.16 -5.74
C VAL A 50 2.28 11.87 -5.22
N ALA A 51 2.96 12.64 -6.07
CA ALA A 51 4.18 13.36 -5.69
C ALA A 51 5.25 12.47 -5.00
N GLY A 52 5.33 11.19 -5.39
CA GLY A 52 6.24 10.20 -4.81
C GLY A 52 5.66 9.37 -3.66
N GLU A 53 4.51 9.78 -3.10
CA GLU A 53 3.82 9.04 -2.03
C GLU A 53 2.89 7.97 -2.59
N ILE A 54 2.94 6.77 -2.00
CA ILE A 54 2.09 5.64 -2.38
C ILE A 54 0.81 5.71 -1.54
N ILE A 55 -0.35 5.58 -2.19
CA ILE A 55 -1.65 5.41 -1.54
C ILE A 55 -2.13 3.99 -1.79
N LEU A 56 -2.39 3.25 -0.72
CA LEU A 56 -2.90 1.89 -0.73
C LEU A 56 -4.42 1.84 -0.62
N LEU A 57 -5.01 0.71 -1.02
CA LEU A 57 -6.44 0.48 -0.84
C LEU A 57 -6.82 0.39 0.65
N SER A 58 -5.93 -0.13 1.49
CA SER A 58 -6.11 -0.11 2.94
C SER A 58 -6.17 1.32 3.50
N ASP A 59 -5.36 2.26 3.00
CA ASP A 59 -5.41 3.67 3.40
C ASP A 59 -6.76 4.31 3.10
N VAL A 60 -7.30 4.04 1.90
CA VAL A 60 -8.64 4.52 1.49
C VAL A 60 -9.71 4.00 2.45
N ARG A 61 -9.66 2.71 2.80
CA ARG A 61 -10.62 2.10 3.72
C ARG A 61 -10.45 2.64 5.14
N ALA A 62 -9.21 2.78 5.61
CA ALA A 62 -8.89 3.34 6.91
C ALA A 62 -9.44 4.76 7.06
N ALA A 63 -9.19 5.61 6.06
CA ALA A 63 -9.69 6.99 6.04
C ALA A 63 -11.22 7.06 6.10
N ARG A 64 -11.92 6.18 5.37
CA ARG A 64 -13.39 6.12 5.40
C ARG A 64 -13.91 5.63 6.74
N GLU A 65 -13.37 4.53 7.25
CA GLU A 65 -13.86 3.92 8.49
C GLU A 65 -13.60 4.77 9.73
N LEU A 66 -12.52 5.55 9.73
CA LEU A 66 -12.20 6.51 10.78
C LEU A 66 -12.92 7.85 10.61
N GLY A 67 -13.67 8.06 9.52
CA GLY A 67 -14.32 9.34 9.23
C GLY A 67 -13.32 10.50 9.09
N LEU A 68 -12.14 10.22 8.54
CA LEU A 68 -11.14 11.24 8.20
C LEU A 68 -11.56 12.05 6.96
N VAL A 69 -12.47 11.48 6.16
CA VAL A 69 -13.06 12.07 4.97
C VAL A 69 -14.56 11.82 5.01
N GLU A 70 -15.35 12.87 4.83
CA GLU A 70 -16.80 12.76 4.67
C GLU A 70 -17.13 12.33 3.23
N PRO A 71 -17.89 11.25 3.00
CA PRO A 71 -18.30 10.83 1.67
C PRO A 71 -19.34 11.81 1.09
N GLU A 72 -19.29 12.05 -0.21
CA GLU A 72 -20.25 12.92 -0.91
C GLU A 72 -21.53 12.16 -1.33
N GLY A 73 -21.57 10.85 -1.07
CA GLY A 73 -22.76 10.01 -1.29
C GLY A 73 -22.93 9.57 -2.73
N GLY A 74 -21.88 9.62 -3.55
CA GLY A 74 -21.89 9.10 -4.91
C GLY A 74 -21.78 7.58 -4.98
N THR A 75 -21.69 7.08 -6.21
CA THR A 75 -21.82 5.65 -6.52
C THR A 75 -20.58 4.83 -6.16
N ASP A 76 -19.44 5.50 -5.93
CA ASP A 76 -18.18 4.86 -5.55
C ASP A 76 -17.50 5.62 -4.38
N PRO A 77 -17.81 5.24 -3.12
CA PRO A 77 -17.23 5.86 -1.93
C PRO A 77 -15.70 5.69 -1.80
N ASP A 78 -15.14 4.61 -2.37
CA ASP A 78 -13.68 4.37 -2.37
C ASP A 78 -13.00 5.41 -3.26
N ARG A 79 -13.56 5.65 -4.47
CA ARG A 79 -13.08 6.69 -5.39
C ARG A 79 -13.14 8.08 -4.77
N GLU A 80 -14.24 8.44 -4.12
CA GLU A 80 -14.39 9.74 -3.45
C GLU A 80 -13.33 9.92 -2.36
N THR A 81 -13.17 8.91 -1.52
CA THR A 81 -12.17 8.93 -0.44
C THR A 81 -10.75 9.04 -1.01
N LEU A 82 -10.45 8.30 -2.09
CA LEU A 82 -9.16 8.40 -2.78
C LEU A 82 -8.89 9.81 -3.33
N THR A 83 -9.89 10.46 -3.94
CA THR A 83 -9.75 11.84 -4.43
C THR A 83 -9.29 12.80 -3.33
N ARG A 84 -9.83 12.62 -2.12
CA ARG A 84 -9.50 13.43 -0.93
C ARG A 84 -8.13 13.08 -0.35
N LEU A 85 -7.72 11.81 -0.40
CA LEU A 85 -6.37 11.41 -0.02
C LEU A 85 -5.30 11.91 -1.01
N ILE A 86 -5.59 11.92 -2.31
CA ILE A 86 -4.72 12.55 -3.32
C ILE A 86 -4.54 14.03 -3.00
N ASP A 87 -5.63 14.74 -2.70
CA ASP A 87 -5.56 16.15 -2.30
C ASP A 87 -4.70 16.37 -1.07
N ARG A 88 -4.92 15.56 -0.03
CA ARG A 88 -4.12 15.60 1.19
C ARG A 88 -2.64 15.39 0.89
N ALA A 89 -2.29 14.41 0.07
CA ALA A 89 -0.90 14.11 -0.29
C ALA A 89 -0.25 15.28 -1.05
N LEU A 90 -0.98 15.91 -1.99
CA LEU A 90 -0.49 17.10 -2.70
C LEU A 90 -0.25 18.28 -1.76
N MET A 91 -1.18 18.52 -0.84
CA MET A 91 -1.03 19.57 0.17
C MET A 91 0.17 19.30 1.08
N LEU A 92 0.31 18.06 1.57
CA LEU A 92 1.42 17.66 2.42
C LEU A 92 2.76 17.83 1.72
N ALA A 93 2.87 17.41 0.45
CA ALA A 93 4.07 17.57 -0.35
C ALA A 93 4.46 19.05 -0.55
N GLU A 94 3.49 19.96 -0.60
CA GLU A 94 3.78 21.40 -0.64
C GLU A 94 4.16 21.91 0.76
N VAL A 95 3.47 21.48 1.82
CA VAL A 95 3.77 21.81 3.22
C VAL A 95 5.20 21.41 3.60
N ASP A 96 5.66 20.23 3.22
CA ASP A 96 7.01 19.74 3.54
C ASP A 96 8.12 20.57 2.90
N ARG A 97 7.83 21.29 1.81
CA ARG A 97 8.78 22.24 1.20
C ARG A 97 8.92 23.52 2.01
N TYR A 98 7.85 23.95 2.67
CA TYR A 98 7.82 25.16 3.48
C TYR A 98 8.17 24.90 4.95
N ALA A 99 8.04 23.65 5.41
CA ALA A 99 8.37 23.18 6.76
C ALA A 99 7.80 24.09 7.87
N PRO A 100 6.46 24.20 8.00
CA PRO A 100 5.85 24.97 9.08
C PRO A 100 6.26 24.41 10.45
N PRO A 101 6.14 25.21 11.53
CA PRO A 101 6.42 24.74 12.88
C PRO A 101 5.65 23.47 13.21
N GLU A 102 6.34 22.53 13.85
CA GLU A 102 5.71 21.26 14.22
C GLU A 102 4.64 21.46 15.31
N PRO A 103 3.46 20.82 15.17
CA PRO A 103 2.45 20.83 16.21
C PRO A 103 2.98 20.22 17.51
N GLY A 104 2.68 20.87 18.64
CA GLY A 104 2.99 20.30 19.96
C GLY A 104 2.15 19.06 20.27
N GLU A 105 2.65 18.20 21.15
CA GLU A 105 1.96 16.96 21.55
C GLU A 105 0.56 17.20 22.12
N ASP A 106 0.33 18.31 22.82
CA ASP A 106 -0.99 18.68 23.36
C ASP A 106 -2.01 18.90 22.24
N ALA A 107 -1.61 19.49 21.11
CA ALA A 107 -2.48 19.68 19.96
C ALA A 107 -2.83 18.35 19.28
N VAL A 108 -1.84 17.44 19.16
CA VAL A 108 -2.06 16.09 18.63
C VAL A 108 -2.98 15.29 19.54
N ASN A 109 -2.80 15.37 20.87
CA ASN A 109 -3.68 14.73 21.86
C ASN A 109 -5.11 15.28 21.81
N ALA A 110 -5.27 16.59 21.62
CA ALA A 110 -6.58 17.22 21.45
C ALA A 110 -7.26 16.73 20.17
N ALA A 111 -6.54 16.69 19.04
CA ALA A 111 -7.06 16.17 17.78
C ALA A 111 -7.47 14.69 17.88
N LEU A 112 -6.67 13.87 18.57
CA LEU A 112 -6.98 12.46 18.82
C LEU A 112 -8.23 12.30 19.69
N THR A 113 -8.40 13.16 20.70
CA THR A 113 -9.60 13.19 21.53
C THR A 113 -10.84 13.56 20.72
N THR A 114 -10.74 14.58 19.86
CA THR A 114 -11.82 14.96 18.95
C THR A 114 -12.19 13.83 17.99
N LEU A 115 -11.19 13.13 17.43
CA LEU A 115 -11.44 12.00 16.54
C LEU A 115 -12.14 10.84 17.26
N ARG A 116 -11.68 10.49 18.47
CA ARG A 116 -12.31 9.46 19.30
C ARG A 116 -13.76 9.79 19.64
N ALA A 117 -14.05 11.07 19.92
CA ALA A 117 -15.40 11.54 20.25
C ALA A 117 -16.40 11.40 19.09
N ARG A 118 -15.94 11.23 17.84
CA ARG A 118 -16.81 10.93 16.69
C ARG A 118 -17.26 9.48 16.65
N SER A 119 -16.57 8.59 17.35
CA SER A 119 -16.94 7.17 17.44
C SER A 119 -18.01 6.95 18.49
N ALA A 120 -18.83 5.92 18.29
CA ALA A 120 -19.91 5.57 19.24
C ALA A 120 -19.39 5.24 20.65
N SER A 121 -18.19 4.66 20.76
CA SER A 121 -17.49 4.41 22.02
C SER A 121 -15.98 4.24 21.81
N THR A 122 -15.22 4.20 22.91
CA THR A 122 -13.77 3.91 22.89
C THR A 122 -13.47 2.52 22.33
N GLU A 123 -14.30 1.53 22.64
CA GLU A 123 -14.21 0.15 22.14
C GLU A 123 -14.51 0.10 20.64
N ALA A 124 -15.52 0.86 20.18
CA ALA A 124 -15.83 0.97 18.76
C ALA A 124 -14.66 1.60 17.99
N PHE A 125 -14.05 2.65 18.53
CA PHE A 125 -12.86 3.28 17.95
C PHE A 125 -11.68 2.30 17.86
N SER A 126 -11.41 1.56 18.95
CA SER A 126 -10.33 0.56 19.00
C SER A 126 -10.58 -0.58 18.01
N ALA A 127 -11.84 -1.01 17.87
CA ALA A 127 -12.23 -2.03 16.89
C ALA A 127 -12.02 -1.56 15.44
N ILE A 128 -12.25 -0.27 15.15
CA ILE A 128 -11.92 0.32 13.84
C ILE A 128 -10.42 0.21 13.59
N LEU A 129 -9.58 0.68 14.54
CA LEU A 129 -8.12 0.63 14.39
C LEU A 129 -7.60 -0.79 14.12
N VAL A 130 -8.10 -1.79 14.85
CA VAL A 130 -7.73 -3.19 14.63
C VAL A 130 -8.16 -3.67 13.24
N ARG A 131 -9.39 -3.34 12.82
CA ARG A 131 -9.94 -3.76 11.52
C ARG A 131 -9.17 -3.16 10.35
N VAL A 132 -8.69 -1.93 10.48
CA VAL A 132 -7.92 -1.24 9.44
C VAL A 132 -6.41 -1.43 9.57
N GLY A 133 -5.95 -2.17 10.59
CA GLY A 133 -4.53 -2.43 10.85
C GLY A 133 -3.72 -1.18 11.23
N LEU A 134 -4.36 -0.19 11.85
CA LEU A 134 -3.73 1.09 12.17
C LEU A 134 -3.27 1.13 13.63
N GLU A 135 -1.98 1.40 13.84
CA GLU A 135 -1.41 1.60 15.18
C GLU A 135 -1.65 3.04 15.69
N ASP A 136 -1.73 3.23 17.01
CA ASP A 136 -1.93 4.56 17.64
C ASP A 136 -0.84 5.55 17.24
N MET A 137 0.42 5.10 17.14
CA MET A 137 1.54 5.93 16.71
C MET A 137 1.36 6.43 15.27
N HIS A 138 0.93 5.55 14.36
CA HIS A 138 0.70 5.93 12.96
C HIS A 138 -0.49 6.89 12.85
N LEU A 139 -1.56 6.67 13.61
CA LEU A 139 -2.68 7.61 13.67
C LEU A 139 -2.25 8.99 14.18
N ARG A 140 -1.44 9.06 15.24
CA ARG A 140 -0.89 10.32 15.74
C ARG A 140 -0.09 11.06 14.68
N GLU A 141 0.66 10.34 13.86
CA GLU A 141 1.40 10.94 12.75
C GLU A 141 0.47 11.51 11.68
N ILE A 142 -0.59 10.78 11.30
CA ILE A 142 -1.63 11.30 10.39
C ILE A 142 -2.22 12.60 10.93
N LEU A 143 -2.53 12.65 12.23
CA LEU A 143 -3.09 13.83 12.89
C LEU A 143 -2.10 15.00 12.94
N ARG A 144 -0.82 14.72 13.20
CA ARG A 144 0.24 15.74 13.14
C ARG A 144 0.35 16.34 11.75
N GLN A 145 0.37 15.51 10.70
CA GLN A 145 0.38 15.97 9.31
C GLN A 145 -0.86 16.81 8.97
N ASN A 146 -2.04 16.41 9.45
CA ASN A 146 -3.26 17.19 9.25
C ASN A 146 -3.16 18.56 9.91
N LEU A 147 -2.62 18.64 11.13
CA LEU A 147 -2.39 19.92 11.82
C LEU A 147 -1.36 20.80 11.10
N ARG A 148 -0.28 20.22 10.55
CA ARG A 148 0.69 20.95 9.71
C ARG A 148 0.03 21.54 8.47
N ILE A 149 -0.82 20.76 7.80
CA ILE A 149 -1.60 21.23 6.65
C ILE A 149 -2.51 22.39 7.08
N GLN A 150 -3.29 22.24 8.15
CA GLN A 150 -4.21 23.31 8.60
C GLN A 150 -3.45 24.61 8.91
N ALA A 151 -2.37 24.54 9.70
CA ALA A 151 -1.57 25.70 10.04
C ALA A 151 -0.99 26.40 8.79
N TYR A 152 -0.53 25.62 7.82
CA TYR A 152 -0.05 26.16 6.54
C TYR A 152 -1.16 26.86 5.77
N LEU A 153 -2.34 26.25 5.65
CA LEU A 153 -3.47 26.82 4.91
C LEU A 153 -3.97 28.12 5.57
N ASP A 154 -4.07 28.15 6.89
CA ASP A 154 -4.49 29.34 7.65
C ASP A 154 -3.52 30.51 7.46
N GLN A 155 -2.21 30.23 7.46
CA GLN A 155 -1.20 31.25 7.22
C GLN A 155 -1.15 31.70 5.76
N ARG A 156 -1.27 30.76 4.81
CA ARG A 156 -1.07 31.02 3.38
C ARG A 156 -2.27 31.69 2.72
N PHE A 157 -3.47 31.42 3.23
CA PHE A 157 -4.74 31.87 2.70
C PHE A 157 -5.58 32.58 3.77
N PRO A 158 -5.12 33.71 4.33
CA PRO A 158 -5.96 34.49 5.23
C PRO A 158 -7.16 35.05 4.46
N ALA A 159 -8.36 34.90 5.02
CA ALA A 159 -9.60 35.44 4.46
C ALA A 159 -10.52 35.94 5.57
N ASP A 160 -11.45 36.82 5.20
CA ASP A 160 -12.48 37.38 6.07
C ASP A 160 -13.65 36.40 6.32
N THR A 161 -13.83 35.41 5.44
CA THR A 161 -14.88 34.39 5.53
C THR A 161 -14.36 33.00 5.13
N ASP A 162 -14.91 31.96 5.75
CA ASP A 162 -14.60 30.56 5.44
C ASP A 162 -14.94 30.18 3.99
N ALA A 163 -15.98 30.79 3.42
CA ALA A 163 -16.36 30.57 2.03
C ALA A 163 -15.26 31.08 1.08
N ARG A 164 -14.74 32.29 1.34
CA ARG A 164 -13.65 32.86 0.56
C ARG A 164 -12.36 32.09 0.74
N GLN A 165 -12.03 31.68 1.96
CA GLN A 165 -10.85 30.86 2.23
C GLN A 165 -10.89 29.55 1.43
N ARG A 166 -12.02 28.83 1.46
CA ARG A 166 -12.19 27.58 0.73
C ARG A 166 -12.05 27.74 -0.78
N GLU A 167 -12.54 28.84 -1.34
CA GLU A 167 -12.36 29.15 -2.77
C GLU A 167 -10.87 29.31 -3.13
N LEU A 168 -10.12 30.08 -2.34
CA LEU A 168 -8.67 30.27 -2.55
C LEU A 168 -7.90 28.95 -2.44
N ILE A 169 -8.23 28.14 -1.44
CA ILE A 169 -7.62 26.80 -1.26
C ILE A 169 -7.96 25.90 -2.45
N ALA A 170 -9.21 25.89 -2.92
CA ALA A 170 -9.63 25.07 -4.04
C ALA A 170 -8.93 25.46 -5.36
N GLU A 171 -8.78 26.75 -5.63
CA GLU A 171 -8.05 27.25 -6.79
C GLU A 171 -6.57 26.84 -6.75
N TRP A 172 -5.92 27.02 -5.60
CA TRP A 172 -4.54 26.60 -5.39
C TRP A 172 -4.36 25.09 -5.54
N LEU A 173 -5.24 24.29 -4.94
CA LEU A 173 -5.22 22.83 -5.02
C LEU A 173 -5.46 22.33 -6.45
N ALA A 174 -6.34 22.98 -7.21
CA ALA A 174 -6.49 22.72 -8.64
C ALA A 174 -5.18 23.01 -9.39
N GLY A 175 -4.46 24.07 -9.00
CA GLY A 175 -3.10 24.34 -9.46
C GLY A 175 -2.10 23.22 -9.14
N LEU A 176 -2.10 22.70 -7.91
CA LEU A 176 -1.25 21.57 -7.51
C LEU A 176 -1.53 20.33 -8.37
N ARG A 177 -2.80 19.97 -8.56
CA ARG A 177 -3.21 18.83 -9.37
C ARG A 177 -2.72 18.92 -10.82
N ARG A 178 -2.74 20.10 -11.42
CA ARG A 178 -2.29 20.29 -12.82
C ARG A 178 -0.80 20.08 -13.03
N ARG A 179 0.02 20.33 -12.00
CA ARG A 179 1.50 20.33 -12.09
C ARG A 179 2.16 19.13 -11.44
N ALA A 180 1.44 18.41 -10.58
CA ALA A 180 1.99 17.26 -9.88
C ALA A 180 1.96 16.01 -10.75
N GLU A 181 2.91 15.11 -10.50
CA GLU A 181 2.86 13.74 -11.00
C GLU A 181 1.84 12.96 -10.16
N ILE A 182 0.77 12.53 -10.82
CA ILE A 182 -0.30 11.71 -10.22
C ILE A 182 -0.49 10.50 -11.13
N VAL A 183 -0.14 9.33 -10.62
CA VAL A 183 -0.44 8.06 -11.26
C VAL A 183 -1.65 7.47 -10.57
N ASP A 184 -2.82 7.60 -11.19
CA ASP A 184 -4.07 7.01 -10.70
C ASP A 184 -4.19 5.57 -11.19
N LEU A 185 -4.15 4.61 -10.26
CA LEU A 185 -4.22 3.17 -10.52
C LEU A 185 -5.54 2.57 -10.04
N TYR A 186 -6.49 3.43 -9.67
CA TYR A 186 -7.77 2.98 -9.15
C TYR A 186 -8.61 2.37 -10.26
N ALA A 187 -9.03 1.14 -10.03
CA ALA A 187 -9.99 0.44 -10.86
C ALA A 187 -11.18 0.05 -9.99
N ALA A 188 -12.36 0.59 -10.32
CA ALA A 188 -13.61 0.20 -9.71
C ALA A 188 -13.81 -1.32 -9.89
N ARG A 189 -14.31 -1.99 -8.85
CA ARG A 189 -14.64 -3.42 -8.93
C ARG A 189 -15.98 -3.65 -9.60
#